data_AF-A0AB74M7R7-F1
#
_entry.id   AF-A0AB74M7R7-F1
#
_cell.length_a   1.000
_cell.length_b   1.000
_cell.length_c   1.000
_cell.angle_alpha   90.00
_cell.angle_beta   90.00
_cell.angle_gamma   90.00
#
_symmetry.space_group_name_H-M   'P 1'
#
loop_
_entity.id
_entity.type
_entity.pdbx_description
1 polymer ?
#
loop_
_entity_poly.entity_id
_entity_poly.type
_entity_poly.pdbx_seq_one_letter_code
_entity_poly.pdbx_strand_id
1 'polypeptide(L)' 'MLKLNSLREALTSNCRWCKASPEKFTVFIESGGIETTGESPSFLYRYNLVLFVMDFTESIDNIMLPVMAWL' A
#
# COMPACT_ATOMS: atom_id res chain seq x y z
N MET A 1 9.67 -1.24 4.79
CA MET A 1 8.57 -0.32 5.19
C MET A 1 8.41 0.93 4.30
N LEU A 2 9.44 1.38 3.55
CA LEU A 2 9.35 2.55 2.64
C LEU A 2 8.17 2.50 1.65
N LYS A 3 7.90 1.36 1.01
CA LYS A 3 6.75 1.21 0.11
C LYS A 3 5.40 1.39 0.79
N LEU A 4 5.29 0.99 2.06
CA LEU A 4 4.06 1.12 2.86
C LEU A 4 3.71 2.60 3.08
N ASN A 5 4.70 3.36 3.56
CA ASN A 5 4.55 4.78 3.80
C ASN A 5 4.33 5.53 2.49
N SER A 6 5.05 5.16 1.43
CA SER A 6 4.88 5.75 0.10
C SER A 6 3.48 5.54 -0.46
N LEU A 7 2.90 4.34 -0.34
CA LEU A 7 1.52 4.12 -0.79
C LEU A 7 0.51 4.93 0.05
N ARG A 8 0.67 4.93 1.38
CA ARG A 8 -0.20 5.73 2.27
C ARG A 8 -0.13 7.22 1.90
N GLU A 9 1.06 7.74 1.61
CA GLU A 9 1.27 9.12 1.18
C GLU A 9 0.66 9.40 -0.20
N ALA A 10 0.83 8.49 -1.16
CA ALA A 10 0.23 8.58 -2.48
C ALA A 10 -1.31 8.63 -2.40
N LEU A 11 -1.91 7.78 -1.57
CA LEU A 11 -3.35 7.77 -1.31
C LEU A 11 -3.82 9.06 -0.63
N THR A 12 -3.13 9.51 0.42
CA THR A 12 -3.50 10.73 1.14
C THR A 12 -3.34 11.99 0.27
N SER A 13 -2.44 11.97 -0.72
CA SER A 13 -2.19 13.10 -1.62
C SER A 13 -3.13 13.13 -2.82
N ASN A 14 -3.52 11.96 -3.35
CA ASN A 14 -4.23 11.86 -4.64
C ASN A 14 -5.67 11.34 -4.52
N CYS A 15 -6.09 10.80 -3.38
CA CYS A 15 -7.47 10.41 -3.11
C CYS A 15 -8.12 11.37 -2.11
N ARG A 16 -9.18 12.06 -2.53
CA ARG A 16 -9.90 13.03 -1.69
C ARG A 16 -10.48 12.39 -0.42
N TRP A 17 -11.05 11.19 -0.53
CA TRP A 17 -11.62 10.47 0.59
C TRP A 17 -10.54 10.02 1.60
N CYS A 18 -9.43 9.44 1.12
CA CYS A 18 -8.32 9.06 2.00
C CYS A 18 -7.74 10.26 2.76
N LYS A 19 -7.67 11.43 2.10
CA LYS A 19 -7.24 12.67 2.74
C LYS A 19 -8.21 13.15 3.83
N ALA A 20 -9.51 13.01 3.59
CA ALA A 20 -10.55 13.43 4.51
C ALA A 20 -10.75 12.48 5.71
N SER A 21 -10.39 11.20 5.54
CA SER A 21 -10.58 10.15 6.55
C SER A 21 -9.33 9.26 6.68
N PRO A 22 -8.18 9.82 7.11
CA PRO A 22 -6.89 9.11 7.18
C PRO A 22 -6.85 7.94 8.18
N GLU A 23 -7.82 7.86 9.07
CA GLU A 23 -8.05 6.78 10.05
C GLU A 23 -8.94 5.66 9.52
N LYS A 24 -9.72 5.92 8.45
CA LYS A 24 -10.63 4.93 7.85
C LYS A 24 -9.98 4.00 6.84
N PHE A 25 -8.68 4.11 6.68
CA PHE A 25 -7.90 3.12 5.94
C PHE A 25 -6.55 2.89 6.60
N THR A 26 -5.99 1.71 6.34
CA THR A 26 -4.64 1.37 6.75
C THR A 26 -3.95 0.60 5.65
N VAL A 27 -2.63 0.71 5.59
CA VAL A 27 -1.79 -0.09 4.70
C VAL A 27 -0.86 -0.90 5.59
N PHE A 28 -0.84 -2.22 5.43
CA PHE A 28 0.04 -3.10 6.18
C PHE A 28 0.58 -4.24 5.33
N ILE A 29 1.59 -4.94 5.87
CA ILE A 29 2.10 -6.17 5.28
C ILE A 29 1.41 -7.33 5.99
N GLU A 30 0.66 -8.14 5.25
CA GLU A 30 -0.03 -9.31 5.80
C GLU A 30 0.95 -10.47 6.02
N SER A 31 1.76 -10.75 5.00
CA SER A 31 2.74 -11.83 5.02
C SER A 31 3.93 -11.47 4.14
N GLY A 32 5.10 -11.98 4.48
CA GLY A 32 6.30 -11.80 3.67
C GLY A 32 7.51 -12.50 4.24
N GLY A 33 8.61 -12.43 3.49
CA GLY A 33 9.87 -13.05 3.87
C GLY A 33 11.04 -12.45 3.12
N ILE A 34 12.21 -12.97 3.44
CA ILE A 34 13.45 -12.68 2.75
C ILE A 34 13.75 -13.89 1.87
N GLU A 35 13.85 -13.65 0.57
CA GLU A 35 14.32 -14.65 -0.39
C GLU A 35 15.81 -14.41 -0.67
N THR A 36 16.59 -15.49 -0.73
CA THR A 36 18.02 -15.46 -1.08
C THR A 36 18.35 -16.70 -1.90
N THR A 37 19.32 -16.58 -2.81
CA THR A 37 19.84 -17.74 -3.56
C THR A 37 20.94 -18.47 -2.79
N GLY A 38 21.53 -17.86 -1.76
CA GLY A 38 22.64 -18.42 -0.98
C GLY A 38 23.99 -18.47 -1.70
N GLU A 39 24.04 -18.20 -3.01
CA GLU A 39 25.27 -18.21 -3.82
C GLU A 39 26.09 -16.92 -3.70
N SER A 40 25.43 -15.84 -3.27
CA SER A 40 26.03 -14.52 -3.04
C SER A 40 25.31 -13.86 -1.87
N PRO A 41 25.89 -12.81 -1.23
CA PRO A 41 25.21 -12.04 -0.18
C PRO A 41 24.13 -11.11 -0.77
N SER A 42 23.23 -11.67 -1.58
CA SER A 42 22.08 -11.00 -2.16
C SER A 42 20.79 -11.54 -1.56
N PHE A 43 19.82 -10.65 -1.40
CA PHE A 43 18.51 -10.97 -0.87
C PHE A 43 17.45 -10.03 -1.45
N LEU A 44 16.19 -10.46 -1.44
CA LEU A 44 15.04 -9.63 -1.77
C LEU A 44 13.94 -9.80 -0.73
N TYR A 45 13.23 -8.71 -0.47
CA TYR A 45 12.01 -8.74 0.34
C TYR A 45 10.81 -9.04 -0.57
N ARG A 46 10.15 -10.17 -0.34
CA ARG A 46 8.85 -10.48 -0.98
C ARG A 46 7.77 -10.38 0.09
N TYR A 47 6.74 -9.60 -0.18
CA TYR A 47 5.64 -9.41 0.77
C TYR A 47 4.34 -9.03 0.06
N ASN A 48 3.22 -9.35 0.71
CA ASN A 48 1.88 -8.93 0.33
C ASN A 48 1.53 -7.63 1.05
N LEU A 49 1.25 -6.59 0.28
CA LEU A 49 0.88 -5.28 0.81
C LEU A 49 -0.63 -5.12 0.68
N VAL A 50 -1.30 -4.96 1.82
CA VAL A 50 -2.76 -4.89 1.93
C VAL A 50 -3.16 -3.46 2.21
N LEU A 51 -4.05 -2.93 1.37
CA LEU A 51 -4.81 -1.71 1.63
C LEU A 51 -6.17 -2.12 2.19
N PHE A 52 -6.40 -1.82 3.47
CA PHE A 52 -7.67 -2.09 4.13
C PHE A 52 -8.45 -0.79 4.30
N VAL A 53 -9.69 -0.77 3.81
CA VAL A 53 -10.54 0.43 3.76
C VAL A 53 -11.88 0.13 4.43
N MET A 54 -12.31 1.02 5.31
CA MET A 54 -13.51 0.86 6.14
C MET A 54 -14.54 1.94 5.79
N ASP A 55 -15.82 1.57 5.81
CA ASP A 55 -16.96 2.47 5.57
C ASP A 55 -16.85 3.31 4.29
N PHE A 56 -16.28 2.75 3.23
CA PHE A 56 -16.12 3.45 1.96
C PHE A 56 -17.46 3.53 1.22
N THR A 57 -17.86 4.74 0.82
CA THR A 57 -19.18 5.02 0.23
C THR A 57 -19.13 5.59 -1.18
N GLU A 58 -17.92 5.82 -1.71
CA GLU A 58 -17.71 6.40 -3.05
C GLU A 58 -17.40 5.32 -4.09
N SER A 59 -17.14 5.73 -5.34
CA SER A 59 -16.66 4.80 -6.38
C SER A 59 -15.28 4.24 -6.00
N ILE A 60 -15.09 2.94 -6.16
CA ILE A 60 -13.81 2.27 -5.91
C ILE A 60 -12.68 2.83 -6.80
N ASP A 61 -13.01 3.41 -7.95
CA ASP A 61 -12.06 4.07 -8.84
C ASP A 61 -11.31 5.23 -8.15
N ASN A 62 -11.95 5.88 -7.17
CA ASN A 62 -11.32 6.96 -6.39
C ASN A 62 -10.13 6.46 -5.56
N ILE A 63 -10.05 5.16 -5.29
CA ILE A 63 -8.92 4.51 -4.64
C ILE A 63 -8.04 3.80 -5.68
N MET A 64 -8.65 3.07 -6.61
CA MET A 64 -7.91 2.23 -7.56
C MET A 64 -7.04 3.07 -8.50
N LEU A 65 -7.51 4.23 -8.98
CA LEU A 65 -6.74 5.10 -9.87
C LEU A 65 -5.45 5.62 -9.20
N PRO A 66 -5.49 6.18 -7.97
CA PRO A 66 -4.27 6.51 -7.22
C PRO A 66 -3.33 5.33 -6.96
N VAL A 67 -3.88 4.14 -6.67
CA VAL A 67 -3.06 2.92 -6.48
C VAL A 67 -2.34 2.56 -7.78
N MET A 68 -3.04 2.57 -8.92
CA MET A 68 -2.47 2.29 -10.23
C MET A 68 -1.41 3.33 -10.65
N ALA A 69 -1.60 4.60 -10.30
CA ALA A 69 -0.61 5.65 -10.56
C ALA A 69 0.66 5.52 -9.69
N TRP A 70 0.58 4.81 -8.56
CA TRP A 70 1.71 4.58 -7.66
C TRP A 70 2.55 3.34 -8.04
N LEU A 71 1.91 2.32 -8.63
CA LEU A 71 2.55 1.08 -9.07
C LEU A 71 3.57 1.31 -10.19
#